data_AF-A0AAF0TMK5-F1
#
_entry.id   AF-A0AAF0TMK5-F1
#
_cell.length_a   1.000
_cell.length_b   1.000
_cell.length_c   1.000
_cell.angle_alpha   90.00
_cell.angle_beta   90.00
_cell.angle_gamma   90.00
#
_symmetry.space_group_name_H-M   'P 1'
#
loop_
_entity.id
_entity.type
_entity.pdbx_description
1 polymer ?
#
loop_
_entity_poly.entity_id
_entity_poly.type
_entity_poly.pdbx_seq_one_letter_code
_entity_poly.pdbx_strand_id
1 'polypeptide(L)' 'MKSVMRFGKKGKLISRFVGPYKILRRVGKVAYEVALPNELAVVHPLFHVSMLKKCIRDPSNTVPLGV' A
#
# COMPACT_ATOMS: atom_id res chain seq x y z
N MET A 1 8.24 15.05 -16.28
CA MET A 1 7.86 14.41 -14.99
C MET A 1 6.86 13.30 -15.28
N LYS A 2 7.20 12.03 -15.01
CA LYS A 2 6.28 10.90 -15.22
C LYS A 2 5.16 10.99 -14.17
N SER A 3 3.90 10.91 -14.61
CA SER A 3 2.75 10.85 -13.71
C SER A 3 2.92 9.63 -12.80
N VAL A 4 3.06 9.85 -11.49
CA VAL A 4 2.99 8.75 -10.53
C VAL A 4 1.56 8.25 -10.59
N MET A 5 1.38 7.00 -11.00
CA MET A 5 0.06 6.36 -11.03
C MET A 5 -0.43 6.28 -9.58
N ARG A 6 -1.49 7.02 -9.27
CA ARG A 6 -2.06 7.12 -7.93
C ARG A 6 -3.36 6.32 -7.88
N PHE A 7 -3.62 5.73 -6.72
CA PHE A 7 -4.76 4.85 -6.50
C PHE A 7 -5.98 5.66 -6.04
N GLY A 8 -7.19 5.23 -6.47
CA GLY A 8 -8.47 5.88 -6.15
C GLY A 8 -9.04 6.73 -7.28
N LYS A 9 -10.22 7.33 -7.04
CA LYS A 9 -10.93 8.16 -8.03
C LYS A 9 -10.08 9.36 -8.46
N LYS A 10 -10.02 9.61 -9.77
CA LYS A 10 -9.29 10.76 -10.37
C LYS A 10 -9.75 12.09 -9.75
N GLY A 11 -8.81 12.91 -9.30
CA GLY A 11 -9.10 14.21 -8.70
C GLY A 11 -7.86 14.89 -8.11
N LYS A 12 -8.04 16.10 -7.56
CA LYS A 12 -7.00 16.78 -6.77
C LYS A 12 -6.91 16.10 -5.39
N LEU A 13 -5.70 16.08 -4.80
CA LEU A 13 -5.42 15.52 -3.47
C LEU A 13 -5.61 14.00 -3.29
N ILE A 14 -5.62 13.22 -4.37
CA ILE A 14 -5.70 11.75 -4.28
C ILE A 14 -4.54 11.15 -3.47
N SER A 15 -4.87 10.11 -2.70
CA SER A 15 -3.90 9.42 -1.85
C SER A 15 -2.77 8.84 -2.68
N ARG A 16 -1.55 8.95 -2.16
CA ARG A 16 -0.36 8.32 -2.75
C ARG A 16 -0.19 6.87 -2.32
N PHE A 17 -0.81 6.48 -1.20
CA PHE A 17 -0.70 5.16 -0.60
C PHE A 17 -2.08 4.49 -0.57
N VAL A 18 -2.09 3.18 -0.73
CA VAL A 18 -3.30 2.35 -0.62
C VAL A 18 -3.25 1.62 0.69
N GLY A 19 -4.38 1.62 1.41
CA GLY A 19 -4.65 0.71 2.50
C GLY A 19 -3.70 0.79 3.70
N PRO A 20 -4.22 0.67 4.93
CA PRO A 20 -3.44 0.02 5.96
C PRO A 20 -3.34 -1.47 5.61
N TYR A 21 -2.13 -1.96 5.42
CA TYR A 21 -1.89 -3.40 5.31
C TYR A 21 -1.07 -3.89 6.49
N LYS A 22 -1.38 -5.10 6.95
CA LYS A 22 -0.65 -5.72 8.06
C LYS A 22 0.70 -6.24 7.55
N ILE A 23 1.78 -5.93 8.26
CA ILE A 23 3.07 -6.58 8.03
C ILE A 23 2.98 -8.00 8.59
N LEU A 24 3.20 -9.01 7.74
CA LEU A 24 3.22 -10.40 8.13
C LEU A 24 4.56 -10.78 8.73
N ARG A 25 5.66 -10.48 8.03
CA ARG A 25 7.02 -10.69 8.52
C ARG A 25 8.01 -9.71 7.88
N ARG A 26 9.19 -9.61 8.48
CA ARG A 26 10.35 -8.92 7.88
C ARG A 26 11.22 -9.92 7.15
N VAL A 27 11.54 -9.66 5.88
CA VAL A 27 12.43 -10.49 5.06
C VAL A 27 13.73 -9.74 4.85
N GLY A 28 14.73 -10.06 5.66
CA GLY A 28 16.03 -9.40 5.64
C GLY A 28 16.01 -7.97 6.18
N LYS A 29 17.04 -7.18 5.84
CA LYS A 29 17.22 -5.86 6.43
C LYS A 29 16.23 -4.82 5.90
N VAL A 30 15.80 -4.95 4.65
CA VAL A 30 15.10 -3.88 3.92
C VAL A 30 13.76 -4.27 3.31
N ALA A 31 13.35 -5.54 3.36
CA ALA A 31 12.08 -5.98 2.80
C ALA A 31 11.11 -6.48 3.88
N TYR A 32 9.83 -6.26 3.63
CA TYR A 32 8.73 -6.70 4.48
C TYR A 32 7.67 -7.38 3.63
N GLU A 33 7.14 -8.48 4.15
CA GLU A 33 5.98 -9.16 3.58
C GLU A 33 4.72 -8.52 4.16
N VAL A 34 3.77 -8.20 3.29
CA VAL A 34 2.57 -7.45 3.61
C VAL A 34 1.34 -8.29 3.24
N ALA A 35 0.33 -8.29 4.11
CA ALA A 35 -0.95 -8.95 3.87
C ALA A 35 -1.75 -8.16 2.83
N LEU A 36 -1.59 -8.52 1.56
CA LEU A 36 -2.33 -7.94 0.45
C LEU A 36 -3.72 -8.60 0.31
N PRO A 37 -4.75 -7.84 -0.10
CA PRO A 37 -6.06 -8.38 -0.44
C PRO A 37 -5.98 -9.19 -1.73
N ASN A 38 -6.90 -10.13 -1.90
CA ASN A 38 -6.97 -11.00 -3.09
C ASN A 38 -7.13 -10.20 -4.40
N GLU A 39 -7.72 -9.01 -4.34
CA GLU A 39 -7.83 -8.05 -5.45
C GLU A 39 -6.45 -7.66 -6.03
N LEU A 40 -5.39 -7.75 -5.22
CA LEU A 40 -4.00 -7.45 -5.58
C LEU A 40 -3.14 -8.71 -5.68
N ALA A 41 -3.73 -9.89 -5.91
CA ALA A 41 -2.99 -11.16 -5.97
C ALA A 41 -1.88 -11.19 -7.06
N VAL A 42 -1.97 -10.33 -8.08
CA VAL A 42 -0.93 -10.18 -9.13
C VAL A 42 0.33 -9.47 -8.60
N VAL A 43 0.23 -8.73 -7.50
CA VAL A 43 1.33 -7.97 -6.91
C VAL A 43 2.09 -8.84 -5.92
N HIS A 44 3.42 -8.86 -6.01
CA HIS A 44 4.24 -9.54 -5.02
C HIS A 44 4.06 -8.92 -3.62
N PRO A 45 3.84 -9.72 -2.56
CA PRO A 45 3.58 -9.21 -1.22
C PRO A 45 4.84 -8.66 -0.52
N LEU A 46 6.02 -8.77 -1.14
CA LEU A 46 7.28 -8.29 -0.59
C LEU A 46 7.61 -6.88 -1.10
N PHE A 47 7.70 -5.95 -0.16
CA PHE A 47 8.00 -4.55 -0.45
C PHE A 47 9.27 -4.09 0.25
N HIS A 48 10.03 -3.24 -0.45
CA HIS A 48 11.15 -2.52 0.14
C HIS A 48 10.63 -1.47 1.14
N VAL A 49 11.37 -1.23 2.23
CA VAL A 49 10.97 -0.31 3.32
C VAL A 49 10.66 1.12 2.83
N SER A 50 11.28 1.57 1.74
CA SER A 50 11.02 2.89 1.15
C SER A 50 9.65 3.02 0.48
N MET A 51 8.99 1.91 0.15
CA MET A 51 7.64 1.88 -0.41
C MET A 51 6.55 1.83 0.68
N LEU A 52 6.93 1.59 1.93
CA LEU A 52 6.02 1.46 3.05
C LEU A 52 6.01 2.74 3.89
N LYS A 53 4.84 3.08 4.43
CA LYS A 53 4.69 4.18 5.38
C LYS A 53 3.93 3.68 6.60
N LYS A 54 4.44 3.95 7.81
CA LYS A 54 3.76 3.60 9.05
C LYS A 54 2.39 4.25 9.10
N CYS A 55 1.34 3.44 9.22
CA CYS A 55 -0.01 3.94 9.45
C CYS A 55 -0.12 4.36 10.93
N ILE A 56 -0.42 5.64 11.18
CA ILE A 56 -0.60 6.21 12.53
C ILE A 56 -2.08 6.22 12.93
N ARG A 57 -2.98 6.13 11.93
CA ARG A 57 -4.44 6.14 12.11
C ARG A 57 -4.96 4.73 12.33
N ASP A 58 -6.18 4.63 12.85
CA ASP A 58 -6.87 3.36 13.05
C ASP A 58 -6.84 2.50 11.77
N PRO A 59 -6.38 1.22 11.84
CA PRO A 59 -6.29 0.32 10.69
C PRO A 59 -7.65 0.03 10.03
N SER A 60 -8.77 0.37 10.65
CA SER A 60 -10.10 0.29 10.04
C SER A 60 -10.36 1.35 8.96
N ASN A 61 -9.58 2.44 8.93
CA ASN A 61 -9.76 3.51 7.95
C ASN A 61 -9.07 3.16 6.63
N THR A 62 -9.67 2.22 5.89
CA THR A 62 -9.20 1.78 4.58
C THR A 62 -9.60 2.80 3.51
N VAL A 63 -8.63 3.23 2.70
CA VAL A 63 -8.95 3.90 1.43
C VAL A 63 -9.31 2.79 0.45
N PRO A 64 -10.55 2.73 -0.07
CA PRO A 64 -10.95 1.69 -1.00
C PRO A 64 -10.07 1.76 -2.25
N LEU A 65 -9.62 0.60 -2.71
CA LEU A 65 -9.12 0.42 -4.06
C LEU A 65 -10.27 0.86 -4.97
N GLY A 66 -10.13 2.02 -5.61
CA GLY A 66 -11.14 2.53 -6.53
C GLY A 66 -11.16 1.68 -7.80
N VAL A 67 -11.75 0.49 -7.69
CA VAL A 67 -12.31 -0.25 -8.81
C VAL A 67 -13.52 0.48 -9.36
#